data_AF-A0A927AWL1-F1
#
_entry.id   AF-A0A927AWL1-F1
#
_cell.length_a   1.000
_cell.length_b   1.000
_cell.length_c   1.000
_cell.angle_alpha   90.00
_cell.angle_beta   90.00
_cell.angle_gamma   90.00
#
_symmetry.space_group_name_H-M   'P 1'
#
loop_
_entity.id
_entity.type
_entity.pdbx_description
1 polymer ?
#
loop_
_entity_poly.entity_id
_entity_poly.type
_entity_poly.pdbx_seq_one_letter_code
_entity_poly.pdbx_strand_id
1 'polypeptide(L)'
;MKTSMLITILKRAGWQQIRQVGADLLFSHPDHSHLISIPDLGKQPLKIELLNDIFKAAGLKARVRKLAFNPRNVWKAWQRLFSNLGL
;
A
#
# COMPACT_ATOMS: atom_id res chain seq x y z
N MET A 1 -3.53 5.42 1.60
CA MET A 1 -3.61 5.38 0.12
C MET A 1 -5.07 5.44 -0.29
N LYS A 2 -5.44 6.15 -1.37
CA LYS A 2 -6.83 6.17 -1.88
C LYS A 2 -7.11 4.93 -2.72
N THR A 3 -8.37 4.50 -2.81
CA THR A 3 -8.79 3.33 -3.60
C THR A 3 -8.39 3.47 -5.08
N SER A 4 -8.57 4.65 -5.69
CA SER A 4 -8.18 4.90 -7.10
C SER A 4 -6.69 4.63 -7.39
N MET A 5 -5.81 4.94 -6.44
CA MET A 5 -4.37 4.70 -6.57
C MET A 5 -4.06 3.20 -6.47
N LEU A 6 -4.72 2.49 -5.55
CA LEU A 6 -4.58 1.05 -5.42
C LEU A 6 -5.04 0.32 -6.69
N ILE A 7 -6.20 0.70 -7.25
CA ILE A 7 -6.70 0.16 -8.52
C ILE A 7 -5.68 0.32 -9.63
N THR A 8 -5.03 1.49 -9.72
CA THR A 8 -4.00 1.76 -10.73
C THR A 8 -2.81 0.82 -10.58
N ILE A 9 -2.37 0.55 -9.34
CA ILE A 9 -1.27 -0.37 -9.06
C ILE A 9 -1.64 -1.81 -9.48
N LEU A 10 -2.85 -2.25 -9.13
CA LEU A 10 -3.33 -3.59 -9.47
C LEU A 10 -3.48 -3.80 -10.98
N LYS A 11 -4.04 -2.81 -11.69
CA LYS A 11 -4.13 -2.86 -13.17
C LYS A 11 -2.75 -2.98 -13.83
N ARG A 12 -1.75 -2.24 -13.33
CA ARG A 12 -0.36 -2.35 -13.82
C ARG A 12 0.27 -3.71 -13.51
N ALA A 13 -0.19 -4.38 -12.46
CA ALA A 13 0.22 -5.73 -12.11
C ALA A 13 -0.59 -6.82 -12.84
N GLY A 14 -1.43 -6.47 -13.81
CA GLY A 14 -2.21 -7.43 -14.62
C GLY A 14 -3.59 -7.76 -14.06
N TRP A 15 -4.00 -7.20 -12.92
CA TRP A 15 -5.33 -7.43 -12.35
C TRP A 15 -6.39 -6.63 -13.10
N GLN A 16 -7.51 -7.28 -13.42
CA GLN A 16 -8.61 -6.68 -14.16
C GLN A 16 -9.87 -6.62 -13.31
N GLN A 17 -10.55 -5.48 -13.33
CA GLN A 17 -11.84 -5.34 -12.65
C GLN A 17 -12.91 -6.07 -13.45
N ILE A 18 -13.61 -7.02 -12.82
CA ILE A 18 -14.64 -7.84 -13.47
C ILE A 18 -16.05 -7.37 -13.15
N ARG A 19 -16.30 -6.90 -11.92
CA ARG A 19 -17.62 -6.41 -11.50
C ARG A 19 -17.52 -5.56 -10.24
N GLN A 20 -18.62 -4.87 -9.95
CA GLN A 20 -18.85 -4.20 -8.68
C GLN A 20 -20.01 -4.88 -7.96
N VAL A 21 -19.86 -5.12 -6.65
CA VAL A 21 -20.88 -5.69 -5.79
C VAL A 21 -21.09 -4.72 -4.62
N GLY A 22 -22.16 -3.93 -4.69
CA GLY A 22 -22.38 -2.84 -3.75
C GLY A 22 -21.28 -1.78 -3.84
N ALA A 23 -20.61 -1.50 -2.72
CA ALA A 23 -19.47 -0.59 -2.68
C ALA A 23 -18.12 -1.28 -2.98
N ASP A 24 -18.11 -2.60 -3.20
CA ASP A 24 -16.88 -3.35 -3.39
C ASP A 24 -16.59 -3.61 -4.87
N LEU A 25 -15.33 -3.50 -5.25
CA LEU A 25 -14.82 -3.78 -6.59
C LEU A 25 -14.11 -5.13 -6.60
N LEU A 26 -14.55 -6.03 -7.48
CA LEU A 26 -13.94 -7.35 -7.65
C LEU A 26 -12.96 -7.36 -8.81
N PHE A 27 -11.78 -7.92 -8.54
CA PHE A 27 -10.68 -8.07 -9.48
C PHE A 27 -10.31 -9.54 -9.68
N SER A 28 -9.95 -9.89 -10.90
CA SER A 28 -9.37 -11.18 -11.29
C SER A 28 -8.02 -10.99 -11.97
N HIS A 29 -7.22 -12.05 -12.00
CA HIS A 29 -5.96 -12.09 -12.73
C HIS A 29 -5.84 -13.45 -13.43
N PRO A 30 -5.35 -13.52 -14.68
CA PRO A 30 -5.25 -14.79 -15.41
C PRO A 30 -4.37 -15.83 -14.70
N ASP A 31 -3.27 -15.39 -14.07
CA ASP A 31 -2.33 -16.28 -13.37
C ASP A 31 -2.68 -16.55 -11.90
N HIS A 32 -3.80 -16.00 -11.38
CA HIS A 32 -4.25 -16.23 -10.00
C HIS A 32 -5.67 -16.77 -9.99
N SER A 33 -5.89 -17.90 -9.30
CA SER A 33 -7.20 -18.55 -9.23
C SER A 33 -8.19 -17.84 -8.30
N HIS A 34 -7.74 -16.93 -7.45
CA HIS A 34 -8.57 -16.21 -6.49
C HIS A 34 -8.96 -14.82 -6.97
N LEU A 35 -10.09 -14.34 -6.47
CA LEU A 35 -10.54 -12.97 -6.68
C LEU A 35 -10.11 -12.08 -5.52
N ILE A 36 -9.89 -10.79 -5.83
CA ILE A 36 -9.63 -9.76 -4.81
C ILE A 36 -10.81 -8.81 -4.77
N SER A 37 -11.37 -8.63 -3.56
CA SER A 37 -12.37 -7.59 -3.30
C SER A 37 -11.70 -6.35 -2.71
N ILE A 38 -12.07 -5.17 -3.22
CA ILE A 38 -11.54 -3.88 -2.76
C ILE A 38 -12.71 -2.96 -2.43
N PRO A 39 -12.82 -2.44 -1.20
CA PRO A 39 -13.86 -1.49 -0.86
C PRO A 39 -13.62 -0.13 -1.50
N ASP A 40 -14.65 0.42 -2.16
CA ASP A 40 -14.66 1.79 -2.64
C ASP A 40 -15.14 2.75 -1.54
N LEU A 41 -14.17 3.22 -0.76
CA LEU A 41 -14.39 4.24 0.29
C LEU A 41 -14.36 5.67 -0.27
N GLY A 42 -14.38 5.84 -1.60
CA GLY A 42 -14.35 7.13 -2.28
C GLY A 42 -13.10 7.94 -1.95
N LYS A 43 -13.28 9.04 -1.21
CA LYS A 43 -12.18 9.95 -0.83
C LYS A 43 -11.42 9.51 0.42
N GLN A 44 -11.94 8.55 1.19
CA GLN A 44 -11.31 8.13 2.43
C GLN A 44 -10.08 7.24 2.17
N PRO A 45 -9.02 7.36 2.98
CA PRO A 45 -7.84 6.52 2.83
C PRO A 45 -8.11 5.10 3.34
N LEU A 46 -7.62 4.10 2.59
CA LEU A 46 -7.61 2.71 3.04
C LEU A 46 -6.63 2.54 4.21
N LYS A 47 -7.03 1.71 5.18
CA LYS A 47 -6.19 1.31 6.32
C LYS A 47 -4.95 0.55 5.83
N ILE A 48 -3.85 0.72 6.54
CA ILE A 48 -2.55 0.11 6.19
C ILE A 48 -2.63 -1.43 6.20
N GLU A 49 -3.36 -2.01 7.17
CA GLU A 49 -3.56 -3.46 7.29
C GLU A 49 -4.24 -4.02 6.04
N LEU A 50 -5.38 -3.43 5.67
CA LEU A 50 -6.12 -3.80 4.46
C LEU A 50 -5.26 -3.68 3.19
N LEU A 51 -4.44 -2.63 3.07
CA LEU A 51 -3.52 -2.48 1.94
C LEU A 51 -2.49 -3.62 1.89
N ASN A 52 -1.92 -3.98 3.04
CA ASN A 52 -0.94 -5.07 3.12
C ASN A 52 -1.58 -6.43 2.82
N ASP A 53 -2.81 -6.66 3.26
CA ASP A 53 -3.56 -7.89 2.96
C ASP A 53 -3.87 -7.98 1.47
N ILE A 54 -4.31 -6.89 0.85
CA ILE A 54 -4.56 -6.82 -0.60
C ILE A 54 -3.26 -7.05 -1.37
N PHE A 55 -2.14 -6.41 -0.98
CA PHE A 55 -0.86 -6.63 -1.66
C PHE A 55 -0.36 -8.06 -1.51
N LYS A 56 -0.53 -8.67 -0.34
CA LYS A 56 -0.20 -10.08 -0.11
C LYS A 56 -1.06 -11.00 -0.98
N ALA A 57 -2.37 -10.77 -1.02
CA ALA A 57 -3.28 -11.53 -1.88
C ALA A 57 -2.96 -11.34 -3.37
N ALA A 58 -2.55 -10.13 -3.77
CA ALA A 58 -2.17 -9.82 -5.15
C ALA A 58 -0.77 -10.31 -5.54
N GLY A 59 -0.03 -10.98 -4.63
CA GLY A 59 1.35 -11.41 -4.89
C GLY A 59 2.37 -10.27 -5.00
N LEU A 60 2.01 -9.06 -4.58
CA LEU A 60 2.85 -7.86 -4.70
C LEU A 60 3.78 -7.73 -3.50
N LYS A 61 5.09 -7.59 -3.75
CA LYS A 61 6.13 -7.36 -2.71
C LYS A 61 6.11 -5.93 -2.12
N ALA A 62 4.97 -5.24 -2.12
CA ALA A 62 4.83 -3.93 -1.48
C ALA A 62 4.40 -4.10 -0.02
N ARG A 63 5.24 -3.68 0.94
CA ARG A 63 4.83 -3.53 2.34
C ARG A 63 4.68 -2.06 2.69
N VAL A 64 3.46 -1.64 3.04
CA VAL A 64 3.21 -0.32 3.60
C VAL A 64 3.50 -0.39 5.09
N ARG A 65 4.52 0.33 5.54
CA ARG A 65 4.87 0.45 6.97
C ARG A 65 4.30 1.76 7.52
N LYS A 66 3.79 1.71 8.75
CA LYS A 66 3.49 2.93 9.51
C LYS A 66 4.84 3.56 9.88
N LEU A 67 5.25 4.60 9.16
CA LEU A 67 6.45 5.33 9.52
C LEU A 67 6.11 6.19 10.73
N ALA A 68 6.51 5.74 11.93
CA ALA A 68 6.47 6.57 13.11
C ALA A 68 7.59 7.61 12.99
N PHE A 69 7.25 8.82 12.55
CA PHE A 69 8.19 9.93 12.57
C PHE A 69 8.50 10.30 14.02
N ASN A 70 9.74 10.06 14.45
CA ASN A 70 10.23 10.47 15.76
C ASN A 70 11.31 11.55 15.58
N PRO A 71 11.03 12.82 15.89
CA PRO A 71 11.97 13.92 15.68
C PRO A 71 13.27 13.77 16.49
N ARG A 72 13.22 13.09 17.64
CA ARG A 72 14.43 12.83 18.45
C ARG A 72 15.39 11.86 17.75
N ASN A 73 14.86 10.88 17.02
CA ASN A 73 15.69 9.93 16.27
C ASN A 73 16.33 10.61 15.06
N VAL A 74 15.64 11.56 14.44
CA VAL A 74 16.19 12.40 13.37
C VAL A 74 17.33 13.25 13.92
N TRP A 75 17.12 13.97 15.03
CA TRP A 75 18.17 14.78 15.66
C TRP A 75 19.41 13.96 16.04
N LYS A 76 19.23 12.77 16.62
CA LYS A 76 20.35 11.86 16.95
C LYS A 76 21.10 11.36 15.71
N ALA A 77 20.41 11.11 14.60
CA ALA A 77 21.04 10.72 13.35
C ALA A 77 21.88 11.87 12.76
N TRP A 78 21.35 13.10 12.78
CA TRP A 78 22.11 14.30 12.41
C TRP A 78 23.34 14.50 13.30
N GLN A 79 23.19 14.38 14.62
CA GLN A 79 24.32 14.47 15.55
C GLN A 79 25.44 13.46 15.22
N ARG A 80 25.10 12.20 14.92
CA ARG A 80 26.10 11.17 14.55
C ARG A 80 26.80 11.46 13.22
N LEU A 81 26.08 11.98 12.23
CA LEU A 81 26.66 12.35 10.94
C LEU A 81 27.64 13.50 11.08
N PHE A 82 27.33 14.50 11.91
CA PHE A 82 28.23 15.63 12.14
C PHE A 82 29.38 15.32 13.11
N SER A 83 29.22 14.42 14.08
CA SER A 83 30.29 14.03 14.99
C SER A 83 31.33 13.10 14.37
N ASN A 84 31.01 12.39 13.28
CA ASN A 84 31.98 11.61 12.49
C ASN A 84 32.75 12.44 11.45
N LEU A 85 32.40 13.72 11.28
CA LEU A 85 33.05 14.63 10.31
C LEU A 85 34.15 15.51 10.92
N GLY A 86 34.52 15.29 12.19
CA GLY A 86 35.74 15.84 12.79
C GLY A 86 35.93 17.35 12.60
N LEU A 87 35.14 18.15 13.32
CA LEU A 87 35.57 19.47 13.78
C LEU A 87 35.97 19.36 15.26
#